data_AF-A0A8J3SGB7-F1
#
_entry.id   AF-A0A8J3SGB7-F1
#
_cell.length_a   1.000
_cell.length_b   1.000
_cell.length_c   1.000
_cell.angle_alpha   90.00
_cell.angle_beta   90.00
_cell.angle_gamma   90.00
#
_symmetry.space_group_name_H-M   'P 1'
#
loop_
_entity.id
_entity.type
_entity.pdbx_description
1 polymer ?
#
loop_
_entity_poly.entity_id
_entity_poly.type
_entity_poly.pdbx_seq_one_letter_code
_entity_poly.pdbx_strand_id
1 'polypeptide(L)' 'MRIQVLNLPSVVVGEDVQEPFALIVDQAGTAAEVDHNLARLTTFATQIGAQGLFVTQETVEIVDPYADGRAEADDTPVSG' A
#
# COMPACT_ATOMS: atom_id res chain seq x y z
N MET A 1 -16.51 -0.78 0.29
CA MET A 1 -15.38 0.06 -0.08
C MET A 1 -14.45 0.18 1.11
N ARG A 2 -13.24 -0.33 0.95
CA ARG A 2 -12.16 -0.27 1.93
C ARG A 2 -10.94 0.36 1.25
N ILE A 3 -10.21 1.17 2.00
CA ILE A 3 -8.99 1.84 1.54
C ILE A 3 -7.81 1.21 2.25
N GLN A 4 -6.79 0.83 1.49
CA GLN A 4 -5.55 0.26 2.00
C GLN A 4 -4.36 0.99 1.39
N VAL A 5 -3.23 1.00 2.11
CA VAL A 5 -1.97 1.57 1.66
C VAL A 5 -1.03 0.42 1.31
N LEU A 6 -0.51 0.42 0.09
CA LEU A 6 0.55 -0.48 -0.34
C LEU A 6 1.86 0.28 -0.32
N ASN A 7 2.74 -0.06 0.62
CA ASN A 7 4.11 0.47 0.61
C ASN A 7 4.83 -0.05 -0.63
N LEU A 8 5.45 0.85 -1.38
CA LEU A 8 6.26 0.52 -2.53
C LEU A 8 7.74 0.48 -2.10
N PRO A 9 8.62 -0.19 -2.87
CA PRO A 9 10.04 -0.22 -2.55
C PRO A 9 10.60 1.19 -2.39
N SER A 10 11.31 1.43 -1.28
CA SER A 10 11.98 2.69 -1.04
C SER A 10 13.03 2.95 -2.11
N VAL A 11 13.14 4.20 -2.54
CA VAL A 11 14.12 4.64 -3.54
C VAL A 11 14.99 5.74 -2.97
N VAL A 12 16.29 5.66 -3.20
CA VAL A 12 17.23 6.71 -2.82
C VAL A 12 17.37 7.67 -3.99
N VAL A 13 17.07 8.94 -3.77
CA VAL A 13 17.17 10.00 -4.78
C VAL A 13 18.16 11.04 -4.26
N GLY A 14 19.40 10.98 -4.74
CA GLY A 14 20.48 11.79 -4.19
C GLY A 14 20.83 11.35 -2.77
N GLU A 15 20.66 12.24 -1.79
CA GLU A 15 20.89 11.96 -0.37
C GLU A 15 19.59 11.64 0.40
N ASP A 16 18.43 11.75 -0.26
CA ASP A 16 17.12 11.53 0.36
C ASP A 16 16.62 10.10 0.13
N VAL A 17 16.04 9.50 1.18
CA VAL A 17 15.29 8.24 1.08
C VAL A 17 13.81 8.56 0.89
N GLN A 18 13.23 8.12 -0.22
CA GLN A 18 11.80 8.20 -0.47
C GLN A 18 11.14 6.87 -0.17
N GLU A 19 10.04 6.91 0.58
CA GLU A 19 9.18 5.75 0.90
C GLU A 19 7.84 5.91 0.15
N PRO A 20 7.81 5.60 -1.16
CA PRO A 20 6.60 5.76 -1.95
C PRO A 20 5.53 4.75 -1.52
N PHE A 21 4.28 5.10 -1.78
CA PHE A 21 3.15 4.19 -1.54
C PHE A 21 2.11 4.31 -2.65
N ALA A 22 1.29 3.28 -2.82
CA ALA A 22 0.12 3.27 -3.67
C ALA A 22 -1.16 3.13 -2.83
N LEU A 23 -2.26 3.70 -3.33
CA LEU A 23 -3.58 3.56 -2.72
C LEU A 23 -4.32 2.39 -3.38
N ILE A 24 -4.85 1.50 -2.55
CA ILE A 24 -5.74 0.42 -2.98
C ILE A 24 -7.14 0.73 -2.48
N VAL A 25 -8.11 0.79 -3.39
CA VAL A 25 -9.53 0.92 -3.06
C VAL A 25 -10.23 -0.36 -3.51
N ASP A 26 -10.48 -1.25 -2.57
CA ASP A 26 -11.07 -2.55 -2.85
C ASP A 26 -12.52 -2.61 -2.33
N GLN A 27 -13.26 -3.61 -2.79
CA GLN A 27 -14.72 -3.66 -2.60
C GLN A 27 -15.38 -2.34 -3.03
N ALA A 28 -14.84 -1.71 -4.08
CA ALA A 28 -15.47 -0.58 -4.73
C ALA A 28 -16.82 -1.06 -5.30
N GLY A 29 -17.82 -0.20 -5.32
CA GLY A 29 -19.21 -0.57 -5.67
C GLY A 29 -19.36 -1.11 -7.10
N THR A 30 -20.49 -0.87 -7.73
CA THR A 30 -20.69 -1.21 -9.14
C THR A 30 -19.67 -0.52 -10.05
N ALA A 31 -19.42 -1.07 -11.24
CA ALA A 31 -18.50 -0.46 -12.21
C ALA A 31 -18.88 0.98 -12.56
N ALA A 32 -20.19 1.27 -12.64
CA ALA A 32 -20.70 2.62 -12.87
C ALA A 32 -20.35 3.59 -11.72
N GLU A 33 -20.40 3.13 -10.47
CA GLU A 33 -19.99 3.94 -9.31
C GLU A 33 -18.47 4.15 -9.30
N VAL A 34 -17.68 3.16 -9.71
CA VAL A 34 -16.22 3.29 -9.86
C VAL A 34 -15.90 4.36 -10.90
N ASP A 35 -16.47 4.25 -12.09
CA ASP A 35 -16.25 5.21 -13.19
C ASP A 35 -16.66 6.63 -12.77
N HIS A 36 -17.79 6.76 -12.08
CA HIS A 36 -18.26 8.05 -11.56
C HIS A 36 -17.27 8.67 -10.55
N ASN A 37 -16.64 7.85 -9.71
CA ASN A 37 -15.75 8.33 -8.65
C ASN A 37 -14.28 8.36 -9.03
N LEU A 38 -13.87 7.75 -10.14
CA LEU A 38 -12.47 7.57 -10.52
C LEU A 38 -11.69 8.89 -10.54
N ALA A 39 -12.25 9.96 -11.11
CA ALA A 39 -11.59 11.27 -11.15
C ALA A 39 -11.33 11.86 -9.75
N ARG A 40 -12.27 11.67 -8.81
CA ARG A 40 -12.12 12.12 -7.42
C ARG A 40 -11.10 11.28 -6.67
N LEU A 41 -11.12 9.96 -6.87
CA LEU A 41 -10.16 9.04 -6.26
C LEU A 41 -8.74 9.30 -6.76
N THR A 42 -8.56 9.54 -8.06
CA THR A 42 -7.27 9.92 -8.64
C THR A 42 -6.77 11.24 -8.07
N THR A 43 -7.63 12.26 -7.99
CA THR A 43 -7.29 13.56 -7.41
C THR A 43 -6.88 13.41 -5.94
N PHE A 44 -7.64 12.65 -5.17
CA PHE A 44 -7.33 12.35 -3.77
C PHE A 44 -5.98 11.64 -3.63
N ALA A 45 -5.72 10.59 -4.42
CA ALA A 45 -4.46 9.85 -4.43
C ALA A 45 -3.26 10.78 -4.70
N THR A 46 -3.37 11.67 -5.70
CA THR A 46 -2.33 12.65 -5.98
C THR A 46 -2.12 13.64 -4.84
N GLN A 47 -3.20 14.15 -4.22
CA GLN A 47 -3.11 15.13 -3.13
C GLN A 47 -2.42 14.58 -1.89
N ILE A 48 -2.59 13.29 -1.59
CA ILE A 48 -1.94 12.64 -0.45
C ILE A 48 -0.52 12.14 -0.79
N GLY A 49 -0.05 12.30 -2.03
CA GLY A 49 1.29 11.89 -2.46
C GLY A 49 1.42 10.41 -2.84
N ALA A 50 0.31 9.70 -3.08
CA ALA A 50 0.35 8.33 -3.57
C ALA A 50 0.92 8.30 -5.00
N GLN A 51 1.82 7.37 -5.27
CA GLN A 51 2.45 7.17 -6.57
C GLN A 51 1.63 6.24 -7.49
N GLY A 52 0.61 5.58 -6.94
CA GLY A 52 -0.27 4.70 -7.69
C GLY A 52 -1.67 4.63 -7.07
N LEU A 53 -2.64 4.25 -7.89
CA LEU A 53 -4.02 4.00 -7.49
C LEU A 53 -4.50 2.71 -8.16
N PHE A 54 -5.01 1.78 -7.36
CA PHE A 54 -5.69 0.58 -7.84
C PHE A 54 -7.10 0.55 -7.27
N VAL A 55 -8.11 0.46 -8.15
CA VAL A 55 -9.51 0.41 -7.74
C VAL A 55 -10.12 -0.89 -8.27
N THR A 56 -10.74 -1.67 -7.40
CA THR A 56 -11.38 -2.94 -7.77
C THR A 56 -12.63 -3.20 -6.95
N GLN A 57 -13.55 -3.95 -7.54
CA GLN A 57 -14.75 -4.45 -6.86
C GLN A 57 -14.46 -5.68 -5.98
N GLU A 58 -13.34 -6.35 -6.26
CA GLU A 58 -12.92 -7.53 -5.53
C GLU A 58 -12.26 -7.15 -4.21
N THR A 59 -12.10 -8.12 -3.31
CA THR A 59 -11.30 -7.93 -2.10
C THR A 59 -9.85 -8.21 -2.43
N VAL A 60 -8.95 -7.32 -2.01
CA VAL A 60 -7.50 -7.45 -2.23
C VAL A 60 -6.80 -7.66 -0.90
N GLU A 61 -5.94 -8.67 -0.85
CA GLU A 61 -4.99 -8.86 0.24
C GLU A 61 -3.62 -8.35 -0.21
N ILE A 62 -3.04 -7.44 0.59
CA ILE A 62 -1.67 -6.98 0.38
C ILE A 62 -0.75 -7.97 1.08
N VAL A 63 0.01 -8.73 0.29
CA VAL A 63 1.06 -9.60 0.80
C VAL A 63 2.36 -8.80 0.81
N ASP A 64 2.86 -8.47 1.99
CA ASP A 64 4.17 -7.85 2.16
C ASP A 64 5.22 -8.94 2.38
N PRO A 65 6.05 -9.28 1.38
CA PRO A 65 7.06 -10.33 1.52
C PRO A 65 8.23 -9.92 2.44
N TYR A 66 8.30 -8.66 2.88
CA TYR A 66 9.35 -8.13 3.75
C TYR A 66 8.88 -7.91 5.19
N ALA A 67 7.57 -8.00 5.46
CA ALA A 67 7.02 -7.89 6.81
C ALA A 67 7.46 -9.06 7.73
N ASP A 68 7.78 -10.22 7.16
CA ASP A 68 8.21 -11.41 7.90
C ASP A 68 9.67 -11.34 8.44
N GLY A 69 10.43 -10.30 8.10
CA GLY A 69 11.82 -10.13 8.55
C GLY A 69 12.01 -9.70 10.01
N ARG A 70 10.94 -9.60 10.82
CA ARG A 70 11.00 -9.13 12.23
C ARG A 70 10.58 -10.14 13.29
N ALA A 71 10.31 -11.40 12.93
CA ALA A 71 9.84 -12.41 13.88
C ALA A 71 10.94 -13.32 14.49
N GLU A 72 12.19 -13.30 14.00
CA GLU A 72 13.27 -14.14 14.53
C GLU A 72 14.53 -13.33 14.83
N ALA A 73 14.47 -12.51 15.88
CA ALA A 73 15.67 -12.12 16.60
C ALA A 73 15.39 -12.25 18.09
N ASP A 74 16.19 -13.10 18.73
CA ASP A 74 16.45 -13.16 20.17
C ASP A 74 15.57 -14.11 21.02
N ASP A 75 15.93 -15.40 21.03
CA ASP A 75 16.05 -16.12 22.31
C ASP A 75 17.04 -17.30 22.17
N THR A 76 18.34 -17.02 22.25
CA THR A 76 19.33 -18.08 22.49
C THR A 76 19.63 -18.12 24.00
N PRO A 77 19.21 -19.14 24.75
CA PRO A 77 19.61 -19.24 26.13
C PRO A 77 21.09 -19.66 26.17
N VAL A 78 21.95 -18.72 26.58
CA VAL A 78 23.32 -19.01 27.04
C VAL A 78 23.22 -19.91 28.27
N SER A 79 23.50 -21.19 28.09
CA SER A 79 23.67 -22.13 29.21
C SER A 79 25.15 -22.19 29.57
N GLY A 80 25.46 -21.73 30.79
CA GLY A 80 26.72 -22.00 31.49
C GLY A 80 26.65 -23.28 32.33
#